data_AF-A0A1P8Q4D6-F1
#
_entry.id   AF-A0A1P8Q4D6-F1
#
_cell.length_a   1.000
_cell.length_b   1.000
_cell.length_c   1.000
_cell.angle_alpha   90.00
_cell.angle_beta   90.00
_cell.angle_gamma   90.00
#
_symmetry.space_group_name_H-M   'P 1'
#
loop_
_entity.id
_entity.type
_entity.pdbx_description
1 polymer ?
#
loop_
_entity_poly.entity_id
_entity_poly.type
_entity_poly.pdbx_seq_one_letter_code
_entity_poly.pdbx_strand_id
1 'polypeptide(L)'
;MAEYNETILTATGLDLASRAANGKTKFVITRAASTEVDLSSKSESELQALTTLPSEAQAGSIENQTENVPNSNAVIGTEILFTNDGINKSYVINAIGLYAREDGSDTEILYAINTAIDPESMPDFAKQVLFQFRFTIYVVVGRTENVTVKVDPTGMASKDYVDDRVNKINTDDVIGSSDTLSQLTTMSNFLEDK
;
A
#
# COMPACT_ATOMS: atom_id res chain seq x y z
N MET A 1 10.50 20.70 -5.18
CA MET A 1 10.45 19.36 -4.54
C MET A 1 9.00 18.98 -4.65
N ALA A 2 8.68 17.78 -5.11
CA ALA A 2 7.30 17.49 -5.44
C ALA A 2 6.35 17.71 -4.25
N GLU A 3 5.21 18.34 -4.53
CA GLU A 3 4.17 18.71 -3.58
C GLU A 3 2.81 18.33 -4.17
N TYR A 4 1.93 17.74 -3.36
CA TYR A 4 0.61 17.25 -3.79
C TYR A 4 -0.48 17.72 -2.83
N ASN A 5 -1.68 17.93 -3.38
CA ASN A 5 -2.88 18.23 -2.61
C ASN A 5 -3.29 17.04 -1.72
N GLU A 6 -4.15 17.35 -0.74
CA GLU A 6 -4.82 16.35 0.09
C GLU A 6 -5.56 15.29 -0.75
N THR A 7 -5.72 14.11 -0.16
CA THR A 7 -6.35 12.96 -0.82
C THR A 7 -7.86 13.15 -0.92
N ILE A 8 -8.39 13.13 -2.14
CA ILE A 8 -9.83 13.20 -2.40
C ILE A 8 -10.34 11.79 -2.70
N LEU A 9 -11.32 11.31 -1.92
CA LEU A 9 -12.02 10.06 -2.23
C LEU A 9 -12.94 10.26 -3.43
N THR A 10 -12.97 9.30 -4.35
CA THR A 10 -14.01 9.28 -5.39
C THR A 10 -15.37 8.94 -4.76
N ALA A 11 -16.47 9.17 -5.49
CA ALA A 11 -17.81 8.80 -5.03
C ALA A 11 -17.89 7.29 -4.72
N THR A 12 -17.26 6.45 -5.55
CA THR A 12 -17.17 5.01 -5.34
C THR A 12 -16.25 4.65 -4.17
N GLY A 13 -15.15 5.37 -3.98
CA GLY A 13 -14.24 5.19 -2.85
C GLY A 13 -14.90 5.56 -1.53
N LEU A 14 -15.64 6.67 -1.48
CA LEU A 14 -16.40 7.11 -0.32
C LEU A 14 -17.51 6.11 0.06
N ASP A 15 -18.24 5.58 -0.93
CA ASP A 15 -19.24 4.53 -0.68
C ASP A 15 -18.58 3.28 -0.10
N LEU A 16 -17.47 2.80 -0.69
CA LEU A 16 -16.75 1.63 -0.22
C LEU A 16 -16.23 1.83 1.21
N ALA A 17 -15.59 2.98 1.49
CA ALA A 17 -15.12 3.36 2.82
C ALA A 17 -16.25 3.39 3.85
N SER A 18 -17.40 3.95 3.47
CA SER A 18 -18.58 4.04 4.33
C SER A 18 -19.17 2.66 4.64
N ARG A 19 -19.24 1.76 3.65
CA ARG A 19 -19.70 0.39 3.87
C ARG A 19 -18.73 -0.39 4.76
N ALA A 20 -17.42 -0.22 4.57
CA ALA A 20 -16.40 -0.80 5.43
C ALA A 20 -16.46 -0.24 6.86
N ALA A 21 -16.70 1.07 7.02
CA ALA A 21 -16.89 1.70 8.33
C ALA A 21 -18.07 1.12 9.12
N ASN A 22 -19.09 0.63 8.40
CA ASN A 22 -20.28 0.00 8.97
C ASN A 22 -20.16 -1.54 9.08
N GLY A 23 -18.98 -2.11 8.80
CA GLY A 23 -18.74 -3.56 8.85
C GLY A 23 -19.52 -4.35 7.79
N LYS A 24 -20.02 -3.69 6.74
CA LYS A 24 -20.82 -4.32 5.68
C LYS A 24 -19.97 -4.94 4.58
N THR A 25 -18.71 -4.56 4.50
CA THR A 25 -17.78 -5.06 3.49
C THR A 25 -16.33 -4.99 3.99
N LYS A 26 -15.46 -5.65 3.24
CA LYS A 26 -14.01 -5.57 3.33
C LYS A 26 -13.45 -5.30 1.95
N PHE A 27 -12.28 -4.68 1.89
CA PHE A 27 -11.63 -4.41 0.61
C PHE A 27 -10.12 -4.38 0.72
N VAL A 28 -9.48 -4.44 -0.44
CA VAL A 28 -8.04 -4.41 -0.58
C VAL A 28 -7.64 -3.17 -1.39
N ILE A 29 -6.69 -2.37 -0.89
CA ILE A 29 -5.97 -1.40 -1.74
C ILE A 29 -4.97 -2.21 -2.57
N THR A 30 -5.10 -2.13 -3.89
CA THR A 30 -4.45 -3.07 -4.80
C THR A 30 -3.21 -2.54 -5.48
N ARG A 31 -3.24 -1.27 -5.91
CA ARG A 31 -2.15 -0.58 -6.63
C ARG A 31 -2.35 0.93 -6.63
N ALA A 32 -1.30 1.64 -7.03
CA ALA A 32 -1.39 3.04 -7.43
C ALA A 32 -1.22 3.18 -8.96
N ALA A 33 -1.61 4.32 -9.51
CA ALA A 33 -1.28 4.72 -10.88
C ALA A 33 -0.98 6.21 -10.94
N SER A 34 -0.10 6.63 -11.85
CA SER A 34 0.15 8.03 -12.17
C SER A 34 -0.48 8.41 -13.51
N THR A 35 -0.68 9.71 -13.72
CA THR A 35 -1.06 10.26 -15.03
C THR A 35 -0.26 11.53 -15.34
N GLU A 36 -0.01 11.75 -16.63
CA GLU A 36 0.52 13.00 -17.17
C GLU A 36 -0.57 14.07 -17.37
N VAL A 37 -1.85 13.72 -17.23
CA VAL A 37 -2.95 14.66 -17.38
C VAL A 37 -2.99 15.59 -16.17
N ASP A 38 -2.91 16.89 -16.42
CA ASP A 38 -3.12 17.92 -15.40
C ASP A 38 -4.60 17.98 -15.02
N LEU A 39 -4.89 17.67 -13.75
CA LEU A 39 -6.23 17.70 -13.17
C LEU A 39 -6.43 18.87 -12.20
N SER A 40 -5.45 19.76 -12.06
CA SER A 40 -5.46 20.88 -11.10
C SER A 40 -6.60 21.88 -11.33
N SER A 41 -7.12 21.98 -12.55
CA SER A 41 -8.24 22.87 -12.88
C SER A 41 -9.61 22.26 -12.58
N LYS A 42 -9.69 20.98 -12.21
CA LYS A 42 -10.95 20.32 -11.86
C LYS A 42 -11.39 20.74 -10.47
N SER A 43 -12.69 20.96 -10.31
CA SER A 43 -13.28 21.09 -8.99
C SER A 43 -13.23 19.77 -8.23
N GLU A 44 -13.33 19.82 -6.90
CA GLU A 44 -13.40 18.64 -6.05
C GLU A 44 -14.53 17.69 -6.48
N SER A 45 -15.71 18.22 -6.83
CA SER A 45 -16.85 17.41 -7.30
C SER A 45 -16.55 16.68 -8.61
N GLU A 46 -15.81 17.30 -9.53
CA GLU A 46 -15.38 16.65 -10.77
C GLU A 46 -14.33 15.57 -10.52
N LEU A 47 -13.43 15.77 -9.56
CA LEU A 47 -12.47 14.75 -9.14
C LEU A 47 -13.17 13.58 -8.45
N GLN A 48 -14.14 13.86 -7.57
CA GLN A 48 -14.96 12.85 -6.91
C GLN A 48 -15.75 12.00 -7.90
N ALA A 49 -16.17 12.58 -9.03
CA ALA A 49 -16.94 11.87 -10.06
C ALA A 49 -16.09 10.94 -10.95
N LEU A 50 -14.76 10.96 -10.84
CA LEU A 50 -13.90 10.08 -11.63
C LEU A 50 -14.03 8.62 -11.19
N THR A 51 -14.23 7.73 -12.16
CA THR A 51 -14.29 6.27 -11.95
C THR A 51 -12.99 5.56 -12.35
N THR A 52 -12.16 6.22 -13.15
CA THR A 52 -10.86 5.76 -13.65
C THR A 52 -9.90 6.93 -13.74
N LEU A 53 -8.61 6.71 -13.51
CA LEU A 53 -7.60 7.75 -13.70
C LEU A 53 -7.43 8.00 -15.21
N PRO A 54 -7.59 9.25 -15.70
CA PRO A 54 -7.44 9.54 -17.12
C PRO A 54 -6.02 9.25 -17.61
N SER A 55 -5.87 8.52 -18.71
CA SER A 55 -4.59 8.24 -19.37
C SER A 55 -3.49 7.80 -18.39
N GLU A 56 -3.69 6.66 -17.71
CA GLU A 56 -2.68 6.07 -16.82
C GLU A 56 -1.32 5.98 -17.54
N ALA A 57 -0.33 6.69 -17.02
CA ALA A 57 1.02 6.73 -17.56
C ALA A 57 1.87 5.56 -17.03
N GLN A 58 1.67 5.22 -15.75
CA GLN A 58 2.43 4.18 -15.08
C GLN A 58 1.64 3.60 -13.90
N ALA A 59 1.76 2.29 -13.68
CA ALA A 59 1.34 1.65 -12.43
C ALA A 59 2.45 1.73 -11.36
N GLY A 60 2.08 2.09 -10.14
CA GLY A 60 2.97 2.11 -8.98
C GLY A 60 2.76 0.89 -8.11
N SER A 61 3.84 0.41 -7.49
CA SER A 61 3.78 -0.65 -6.48
C SER A 61 3.49 -0.07 -5.11
N ILE A 62 2.87 -0.88 -4.25
CA ILE A 62 2.69 -0.56 -2.84
C ILE A 62 3.76 -1.31 -2.06
N GLU A 63 4.68 -0.59 -1.43
CA GLU A 63 5.84 -1.19 -0.77
C GLU A 63 5.60 -1.44 0.72
N ASN A 64 4.71 -0.66 1.34
CA ASN A 64 4.42 -0.77 2.76
C ASN A 64 3.04 -0.21 3.12
N GLN A 65 2.49 -0.71 4.22
CA GLN A 65 1.37 -0.12 4.92
C GLN A 65 1.87 0.46 6.23
N THR A 66 1.52 1.71 6.51
CA THR A 66 1.83 2.34 7.79
C THR A 66 0.55 2.79 8.51
N GLU A 67 0.51 2.56 9.82
CA GLU A 67 -0.54 3.04 10.72
C GLU A 67 -0.22 4.44 11.29
N ASN A 68 0.68 5.20 10.64
CA ASN A 68 1.27 6.46 11.12
C ASN A 68 0.30 7.63 11.42
N VAL A 69 -1.00 7.41 11.57
CA VAL A 69 -1.91 8.38 12.20
C VAL A 69 -2.19 7.94 13.64
N PRO A 70 -1.51 8.53 14.65
CA PRO A 70 -1.73 8.20 16.04
C PRO A 70 -3.22 8.29 16.40
N ASN A 71 -3.78 7.20 16.96
CA ASN A 71 -5.17 7.09 17.42
C ASN A 71 -6.25 7.16 16.32
N SER A 72 -5.94 6.88 15.05
CA SER A 72 -6.95 6.75 14.00
C SER A 72 -7.09 5.31 13.51
N ASN A 73 -8.25 4.70 13.78
CA ASN A 73 -8.62 3.41 13.19
C ASN A 73 -9.32 3.58 11.84
N ALA A 74 -9.29 4.77 11.25
CA ALA A 74 -10.04 5.11 10.04
C ALA A 74 -9.16 5.57 8.89
N VAL A 75 -7.84 5.68 9.08
CA VAL A 75 -6.88 6.15 8.08
C VAL A 75 -5.72 5.16 7.97
N ILE A 76 -5.31 4.85 6.75
CA ILE A 76 -4.08 4.09 6.48
C ILE A 76 -3.10 4.95 5.69
N GLY A 77 -1.81 4.81 5.98
CA GLY A 77 -0.74 5.26 5.11
C GLY A 77 -0.35 4.15 4.14
N THR A 78 -0.35 4.44 2.85
CA THR A 78 0.08 3.53 1.79
C THR A 78 1.36 4.08 1.18
N GLU A 79 2.49 3.39 1.37
CA GLU A 79 3.76 3.76 0.75
C GLU A 79 3.78 3.28 -0.70
N ILE A 80 3.95 4.22 -1.63
CA ILE A 80 3.90 3.99 -3.07
C ILE A 80 5.30 4.20 -3.64
N LEU A 81 5.66 3.35 -4.60
CA LEU A 81 6.89 3.46 -5.37
C LEU A 81 6.57 3.49 -6.87
N PHE A 82 7.06 4.52 -7.54
CA PHE A 82 7.21 4.54 -8.99
C PHE A 82 8.70 4.44 -9.34
N THR A 83 9.03 3.63 -10.35
CA THR A 83 10.39 3.51 -10.90
C THR A 83 10.39 3.88 -12.38
N ASN A 84 11.50 4.36 -12.93
CA ASN A 84 11.54 4.54 -14.38
C ASN A 84 11.80 3.24 -15.16
N ASP A 85 11.87 2.07 -14.50
CA ASP A 85 12.08 0.80 -15.22
C ASP A 85 10.94 0.55 -16.21
N GLY A 86 11.29 0.23 -17.46
CA GLY A 86 10.34 0.10 -18.56
C GLY A 86 9.72 1.40 -19.08
N ILE A 87 10.09 2.58 -18.56
CA ILE A 87 9.61 3.88 -19.05
C ILE A 87 10.44 4.34 -20.26
N ASN A 88 9.79 4.42 -21.42
CA ASN A 88 10.44 4.78 -22.69
C ASN A 88 10.41 6.29 -23.00
N LYS A 89 9.54 7.05 -22.32
CA LYS A 89 9.39 8.49 -22.52
C LYS A 89 9.24 9.16 -21.17
N SER A 90 10.10 10.13 -20.90
CA SER A 90 10.03 10.98 -19.72
C SER A 90 8.65 11.66 -19.63
N TYR A 91 8.07 11.73 -18.44
CA TYR A 91 6.75 12.32 -18.21
C TYR A 91 6.66 12.97 -16.83
N VAL A 92 5.66 13.84 -16.66
CA VAL A 92 5.40 14.55 -15.39
C VAL A 92 4.26 13.86 -14.66
N ILE A 93 4.42 13.60 -13.36
CA ILE A 93 3.41 12.97 -12.52
C ILE A 93 2.46 14.06 -12.02
N ASN A 94 1.39 14.33 -12.77
CA ASN A 94 0.44 15.41 -12.48
C ASN A 94 -0.69 14.99 -11.53
N ALA A 95 -1.02 13.70 -11.48
CA ALA A 95 -1.92 13.16 -10.48
C ALA A 95 -1.64 11.68 -10.22
N ILE A 96 -2.04 11.21 -9.05
CA ILE A 96 -1.91 9.84 -8.60
C ILE A 96 -3.31 9.33 -8.22
N GLY A 97 -3.66 8.16 -8.73
CA GLY A 97 -4.87 7.43 -8.36
C GLY A 97 -4.52 6.21 -7.50
N LEU A 98 -5.27 6.02 -6.41
CA LEU A 98 -5.27 4.77 -5.64
C LEU A 98 -6.42 3.88 -6.08
N TYR A 99 -6.15 2.60 -6.29
CA TYR A 99 -7.15 1.62 -6.67
C TYR A 99 -7.47 0.67 -5.52
N ALA A 100 -8.75 0.29 -5.43
CA ALA A 100 -9.24 -0.65 -4.44
C ALA A 100 -10.12 -1.71 -5.09
N ARG A 101 -10.23 -2.86 -4.44
CA ARG A 101 -11.12 -3.94 -4.83
C ARG A 101 -11.84 -4.50 -3.62
N GLU A 102 -13.16 -4.54 -3.72
CA GLU A 102 -14.01 -5.14 -2.70
C GLU A 102 -13.85 -6.66 -2.65
N ASP A 103 -13.90 -7.25 -1.46
CA ASP A 103 -13.82 -8.70 -1.28
C ASP A 103 -14.95 -9.41 -2.04
N GLY A 104 -14.60 -10.42 -2.83
CA GLY A 104 -15.55 -11.15 -3.68
C GLY A 104 -15.91 -10.45 -5.00
N SER A 105 -15.32 -9.28 -5.29
CA SER A 105 -15.38 -8.64 -6.61
C SER A 105 -14.06 -8.82 -7.35
N ASP A 106 -14.14 -9.01 -8.68
CA ASP A 106 -12.96 -9.02 -9.56
C ASP A 106 -12.65 -7.62 -10.13
N THR A 107 -13.50 -6.63 -9.85
CA THR A 107 -13.39 -5.28 -10.43
C THR A 107 -12.66 -4.32 -9.50
N GLU A 108 -11.59 -3.69 -10.00
CA GLU A 108 -10.96 -2.56 -9.32
C GLU A 108 -11.73 -1.26 -9.56
N ILE A 109 -11.78 -0.42 -8.54
CA ILE A 109 -12.33 0.94 -8.61
C ILE A 109 -11.24 1.96 -8.32
N LEU A 110 -11.32 3.12 -8.98
CA LEU A 110 -10.56 4.28 -8.53
C LEU A 110 -11.12 4.71 -7.16
N TYR A 111 -10.31 4.58 -6.13
CA TYR A 111 -10.69 4.80 -4.74
C TYR A 111 -10.42 6.25 -4.30
N ALA A 112 -9.25 6.76 -4.62
CA ALA A 112 -8.83 8.11 -4.23
C ALA A 112 -7.88 8.72 -5.25
N ILE A 113 -7.76 10.05 -5.21
CA ILE A 113 -6.94 10.85 -6.11
C ILE A 113 -6.17 11.91 -5.33
N ASN A 114 -4.90 12.11 -5.68
CA ASN A 114 -4.09 13.26 -5.29
C ASN A 114 -3.59 13.97 -6.54
N THR A 115 -3.84 15.28 -6.65
CA THR A 115 -3.33 16.12 -7.76
C THR A 115 -2.06 16.85 -7.32
N ALA A 116 -1.11 17.06 -8.24
CA ALA A 116 0.11 17.80 -7.96
C ALA A 116 -0.13 19.31 -7.76
N ILE A 117 0.65 19.92 -6.86
CA ILE A 117 0.88 21.37 -6.75
C ILE A 117 2.20 21.71 -7.44
N ASP A 118 3.27 20.98 -7.10
CA ASP A 118 4.58 20.96 -7.78
C ASP A 118 4.85 19.50 -8.19
N PRO A 119 4.71 19.13 -9.47
CA PRO A 119 4.80 17.73 -9.87
C PRO A 119 6.25 17.22 -9.95
N GLU A 120 6.42 15.90 -9.77
CA GLU A 120 7.70 15.23 -10.03
C GLU A 120 7.84 14.84 -11.50
N SER A 121 9.07 14.82 -12.03
CA SER A 121 9.35 14.33 -13.37
C SER A 121 9.99 12.94 -13.31
N MET A 122 9.35 11.96 -13.97
CA MET A 122 9.91 10.62 -14.12
C MET A 122 10.70 10.56 -15.44
N PRO A 123 12.04 10.45 -15.42
CA PRO A 123 12.82 10.35 -16.64
C PRO A 123 12.62 8.98 -17.31
N ASP A 124 12.88 8.88 -18.61
CA ASP A 124 12.99 7.58 -19.27
C ASP A 124 14.21 6.78 -18.80
N PHE A 125 14.18 5.47 -19.07
CA PHE A 125 15.27 4.55 -18.70
C PHE A 125 16.35 4.44 -19.79
N ALA A 126 16.37 5.30 -20.82
CA ALA A 126 17.26 5.10 -21.98
C ALA A 126 18.75 5.11 -21.61
N LYS A 127 19.12 5.82 -20.54
CA LYS A 127 20.50 5.87 -20.01
C LYS A 127 20.80 4.76 -19.00
N GLN A 128 19.90 3.81 -18.79
CA GLN A 128 20.03 2.70 -17.84
C GLN A 128 20.32 3.15 -16.39
N VAL A 129 19.82 4.33 -16.03
CA VAL A 129 19.88 4.85 -14.66
C VAL A 129 18.49 4.68 -14.04
N LEU A 130 18.42 3.93 -12.94
CA LEU A 130 17.18 3.69 -12.22
C LEU A 130 16.84 4.89 -11.33
N PHE A 131 15.71 5.52 -11.59
CA PHE A 131 15.10 6.55 -10.75
C PHE A 131 13.93 5.95 -9.98
N GLN A 132 13.77 6.44 -8.75
CA GLN A 132 12.71 6.01 -7.85
C GLN A 132 12.03 7.25 -7.28
N PHE A 133 10.70 7.28 -7.33
CA PHE A 133 9.88 8.26 -6.64
C PHE A 133 9.00 7.55 -5.62
N ARG A 134 9.27 7.82 -4.34
CA ARG A 134 8.63 7.16 -3.19
C ARG A 134 7.98 8.19 -2.28
N PHE A 135 6.74 7.92 -1.86
CA PHE A 135 6.00 8.76 -0.94
C PHE A 135 4.85 7.97 -0.31
N THR A 136 4.26 8.50 0.76
CA THR A 136 3.16 7.86 1.49
C THR A 136 1.88 8.67 1.32
N ILE A 137 0.82 8.03 0.83
CA ILE A 137 -0.54 8.63 0.82
C ILE A 137 -1.29 8.17 2.06
N TYR A 138 -1.76 9.13 2.86
CA TYR A 138 -2.73 8.87 3.91
C TYR A 138 -4.14 8.94 3.32
N VAL A 139 -4.92 7.88 3.50
CA VAL A 139 -6.26 7.77 2.94
C VAL A 139 -7.25 7.23 3.96
N VAL A 140 -8.45 7.82 3.99
CA VAL A 140 -9.56 7.37 4.85
C VAL A 140 -10.09 6.04 4.33
N VAL A 141 -10.28 5.07 5.21
CA VAL A 141 -10.78 3.71 4.94
C VAL A 141 -11.99 3.31 5.79
N GLY A 142 -12.42 4.19 6.70
CA GLY A 142 -13.56 3.95 7.58
C GLY A 142 -13.21 3.08 8.78
N ARG A 143 -12.71 1.86 8.55
CA ARG A 143 -12.17 0.95 9.59
C ARG A 143 -10.97 0.16 9.06
N THR A 144 -9.82 0.31 9.69
CA THR A 144 -8.57 -0.37 9.31
C THR A 144 -8.69 -1.90 9.38
N GLU A 145 -9.48 -2.45 10.31
CA GLU A 145 -9.74 -3.90 10.44
C GLU A 145 -10.49 -4.52 9.24
N ASN A 146 -11.16 -3.69 8.43
CA ASN A 146 -11.89 -4.11 7.24
C ASN A 146 -11.12 -3.85 5.95
N VAL A 147 -9.86 -3.42 6.04
CA VAL A 147 -9.03 -3.12 4.88
C VAL A 147 -7.71 -3.85 4.93
N THR A 148 -7.34 -4.45 3.81
CA THR A 148 -5.99 -4.99 3.59
C THR A 148 -5.26 -4.13 2.55
N VAL A 149 -3.95 -3.98 2.70
CA VAL A 149 -3.12 -3.35 1.67
C VAL A 149 -2.29 -4.43 0.99
N LYS A 150 -2.39 -4.54 -0.33
CA LYS A 150 -1.60 -5.51 -1.10
C LYS A 150 -0.20 -4.97 -1.34
N VAL A 151 0.74 -5.39 -0.51
CA VAL A 151 2.16 -5.06 -0.66
C VAL A 151 2.78 -5.90 -1.79
N ASP A 152 3.58 -5.26 -2.65
CA ASP A 152 4.33 -5.91 -3.71
C ASP A 152 5.47 -6.78 -3.11
N PRO A 153 5.47 -8.11 -3.34
CA PRO A 153 6.50 -9.00 -2.80
C PRO A 153 7.84 -8.91 -3.53
N THR A 154 7.89 -8.26 -4.70
CA THR A 154 9.11 -8.11 -5.53
C THR A 154 9.86 -6.80 -5.25
N GLY A 155 9.22 -5.90 -4.51
CA GLY A 155 9.78 -4.64 -4.05
C GLY A 155 10.88 -4.80 -2.99
N MET A 156 11.55 -3.70 -2.66
CA MET A 156 12.54 -3.67 -1.58
C MET A 156 11.83 -3.38 -0.27
N ALA A 157 11.78 -4.38 0.61
CA ALA A 157 11.24 -4.21 1.96
C ALA A 157 11.99 -3.11 2.73
N SER A 158 11.25 -2.18 3.35
CA SER A 158 11.85 -1.22 4.28
C SER A 158 12.37 -1.95 5.52
N LYS A 159 13.38 -1.39 6.19
CA LYS A 159 13.86 -1.93 7.48
C LYS A 159 12.72 -2.02 8.48
N ASP A 160 11.90 -0.97 8.58
CA ASP A 160 10.74 -0.93 9.46
C ASP A 160 9.72 -2.05 9.16
N TYR A 161 9.46 -2.34 7.88
CA TYR A 161 8.59 -3.45 7.49
C TYR A 161 9.18 -4.80 7.93
N VAL A 162 10.48 -5.01 7.70
CA VAL A 162 11.17 -6.23 8.13
C VAL A 162 11.13 -6.36 9.66
N ASP A 163 11.42 -5.28 10.38
CA ASP A 163 11.43 -5.26 11.84
C ASP A 163 10.03 -5.53 12.43
N ASP A 164 8.98 -4.91 11.89
CA ASP A 164 7.58 -5.18 12.27
C ASP A 164 7.21 -6.66 12.04
N ARG A 165 7.57 -7.20 10.87
CA ARG A 165 7.29 -8.61 10.55
C ARG A 165 8.08 -9.58 11.43
N VAL A 166 9.34 -9.30 11.71
CA VAL A 166 10.19 -10.10 12.61
C VAL A 166 9.63 -10.08 14.03
N ASN A 167 9.21 -8.92 14.53
CA ASN A 167 8.63 -8.79 15.88
C ASN A 167 7.28 -9.50 16.04
N LYS A 168 6.54 -9.72 14.95
CA LYS A 168 5.28 -10.47 14.93
C LYS A 168 5.48 -11.99 14.82
N ILE A 169 6.71 -12.48 14.64
CA ILE A 169 7.01 -13.92 14.70
C ILE A 169 6.94 -14.35 16.17
N ASN A 170 5.98 -15.20 16.51
CA ASN A 170 5.92 -15.81 17.83
C ASN A 170 7.02 -16.88 17.95
N THR A 171 8.07 -16.58 18.71
CA THR A 171 9.19 -17.51 18.96
C THR A 171 8.83 -18.70 19.85
N ASP A 172 7.66 -18.70 20.50
CA ASP A 172 7.21 -19.81 21.34
C ASP A 172 6.87 -21.08 20.53
N ASP A 173 6.60 -20.94 19.22
CA ASP A 173 6.21 -22.05 18.35
C ASP A 173 7.41 -22.92 17.89
N VAL A 174 8.66 -22.49 18.16
CA VAL A 174 9.87 -23.22 17.73
C VAL A 174 10.63 -23.86 18.90
N ILE A 175 10.34 -23.49 20.16
CA ILE A 175 11.05 -24.01 21.35
C ILE A 175 10.07 -24.52 22.43
N GLY A 176 8.84 -24.89 22.03
CA GLY A 176 7.77 -25.23 22.96
C GLY A 176 7.14 -26.61 22.81
N SER A 177 7.56 -27.46 21.86
CA SER A 177 6.97 -28.81 21.79
C SER A 177 7.41 -29.60 23.02
N SER A 178 6.52 -29.78 24.00
CA SER A 178 6.73 -30.58 25.22
C SER A 178 7.37 -31.95 24.94
N ASP A 179 7.15 -32.49 23.74
CA ASP A 179 7.73 -33.75 23.28
C ASP A 179 9.26 -33.71 23.14
N THR A 180 9.85 -32.62 22.65
CA THR A 180 11.31 -32.51 22.47
C THR A 180 12.03 -32.34 23.81
N LEU A 181 11.46 -31.58 24.74
CA LEU A 181 11.94 -31.47 26.12
C LEU A 181 11.85 -32.82 26.85
N SER A 182 10.73 -33.54 26.72
CA SER A 182 10.55 -34.87 27.31
C SER A 182 11.55 -35.90 26.79
N GLN A 183 11.83 -35.88 25.48
CA GLN A 183 12.83 -36.75 24.85
C GLN A 183 14.26 -36.42 25.32
N LEU A 184 14.61 -35.14 25.46
CA LEU A 184 15.92 -34.73 25.97
C LEU A 184 16.12 -35.10 27.44
N THR A 185 15.11 -34.93 28.28
CA THR A 185 15.17 -35.36 29.69
C THR A 185 15.30 -36.88 29.81
N THR A 186 14.57 -37.63 28.99
CA THR A 186 14.66 -39.10 28.96
C THR A 186 16.04 -39.57 28.50
N MET A 187 16.63 -38.89 27.51
CA MET A 187 17.95 -39.21 26.99
C MET A 187 19.07 -38.82 27.98
N SER A 188 18.92 -37.71 28.71
CA SER A 188 19.84 -37.30 29.78
C SER A 188 19.87 -38.35 30.90
N ASN A 189 18.71 -38.78 31.38
CA ASN A 189 18.62 -39.79 32.45
C ASN A 189 19.20 -41.15 32.03
N PHE A 190 19.06 -41.54 30.75
CA PHE A 190 19.63 -42.77 30.23
C PHE A 190 21.18 -42.77 30.18
N LEU A 191 21.79 -41.58 30.05
CA LEU A 191 23.24 -41.43 30.01
C LEU A 191 23.87 -41.37 31.41
N GLU A 192 23.12 -41.01 32.44
CA GLU A 192 23.60 -40.96 33.84
C GLU A 192 23.53 -42.32 34.55
N ASP A 193 22.70 -43.25 34.09
CA ASP A 193 22.53 -44.60 34.66
C ASP A 193 23.51 -45.66 34.09
N LYS A 194 24.59 -45.25 33.39
CA LYS A 194 25.67 -46.12 32.87
C LYS A 194 27.05 -45.67 33.31
#